data_AF-A0A5E4LFU2-F1
#
_entry.id   AF-A0A5E4LFU2-F1
#
_cell.length_a   1.000
_cell.length_b   1.000
_cell.length_c   1.000
_cell.angle_alpha   90.00
_cell.angle_beta   90.00
_cell.angle_gamma   90.00
#
_symmetry.space_group_name_H-M   'P 1'
#
loop_
_entity.id
_entity.type
_entity.pdbx_description
1 polymer ?
#
loop_
_entity_poly.entity_id
_entity_poly.type
_entity_poly.pdbx_seq_one_letter_code
_entity_poly.pdbx_strand_id
1 'polypeptide(L)'
;MLSSVAKGIIKGSNPQANRPAKCPKCGAQLMLGMERCPKCGTHVESMFRIECPKCKTANELKAEKCSKCGYSFVQASSSSGKVQYRCPLCGYVADYYMLSCPACGVKFI
;
A
#
# COMPACT_ATOMS: atom_id res chain seq x y z
N MET A 1 22.99 37.70 22.92
CA MET A 1 21.87 37.00 23.59
C MET A 1 20.58 37.57 23.05
N LEU A 2 19.94 36.91 22.08
CA LEU A 2 18.52 37.09 21.74
C LEU A 2 18.10 35.88 20.91
N SER A 3 17.50 34.94 21.63
CA SER A 3 16.92 33.68 21.18
C SER A 3 15.80 33.90 20.16
N SER A 4 15.61 32.98 19.22
CA SER A 4 14.30 32.69 18.62
C SER A 4 14.26 31.28 18.06
N VAL A 5 13.68 30.38 18.86
CA VAL A 5 13.11 29.11 18.43
C VAL A 5 11.83 29.39 17.65
N ALA A 6 11.68 28.78 16.47
CA ALA A 6 10.37 28.51 15.87
C ALA A 6 10.47 27.18 15.10
N LYS A 7 10.10 26.08 15.76
CA LYS A 7 8.81 25.38 15.64
C LYS A 7 8.63 24.69 14.28
N GLY A 8 8.71 23.37 14.34
CA GLY A 8 8.50 22.47 13.22
C GLY A 8 7.11 22.58 12.60
N ILE A 9 7.06 22.22 11.33
CA ILE A 9 5.85 22.05 10.54
C ILE A 9 6.04 20.84 9.62
N ILE A 10 5.78 19.64 10.16
CA ILE A 10 5.17 18.58 9.35
C ILE A 10 3.66 18.60 9.65
N LYS A 11 2.96 19.60 9.12
CA LYS A 11 1.50 19.53 9.01
C LYS A 11 1.19 18.53 7.91
N GLY A 12 0.96 17.30 8.32
CA GLY A 12 0.54 16.20 7.46
C GLY A 12 -0.48 15.29 8.15
N SER A 13 -1.35 15.83 9.00
CA SER A 13 -2.58 15.13 9.36
C SER A 13 -3.47 15.10 8.11
N ASN A 14 -3.24 14.13 7.24
CA ASN A 14 -3.97 13.94 6.00
C ASN A 14 -5.45 13.63 6.32
N PRO A 15 -6.40 14.53 6.00
CA PRO A 15 -7.83 14.28 6.24
C PRO A 15 -8.43 13.19 5.33
N GLN A 16 -7.61 12.52 4.51
CA GLN A 16 -8.03 11.38 3.68
C GLN A 16 -7.98 10.03 4.43
N ALA A 17 -8.00 10.05 5.76
CA ALA A 17 -8.19 8.88 6.61
C ALA A 17 -9.57 8.20 6.46
N ASN A 18 -10.46 8.79 5.65
CA ASN A 18 -11.83 8.32 5.48
C ASN A 18 -12.18 8.12 3.99
N ARG A 19 -11.33 7.42 3.25
CA ARG A 19 -11.77 6.78 2.00
C ARG A 19 -12.00 5.30 2.27
N PRO A 20 -13.26 4.85 2.31
CA PRO A 20 -13.55 3.46 2.55
C PRO A 20 -13.08 2.62 1.37
N ALA A 21 -12.14 1.70 1.61
CA ALA A 21 -11.85 0.66 0.64
C ALA A 21 -12.98 -0.37 0.65
N LYS A 22 -13.18 -1.04 -0.49
CA LYS A 22 -14.04 -2.22 -0.53
C LYS A 22 -13.19 -3.46 -0.41
N CYS A 23 -13.61 -4.39 0.43
CA CYS A 23 -13.05 -5.74 0.47
C CYS A 23 -13.20 -6.34 -0.94
N PRO A 24 -12.12 -6.66 -1.66
CA PRO A 24 -12.20 -7.25 -2.99
C PRO A 24 -12.83 -8.65 -2.99
N LYS A 25 -12.91 -9.33 -1.83
CA LYS A 25 -13.55 -10.64 -1.72
C LYS A 25 -15.08 -10.57 -1.58
N CYS A 26 -15.61 -9.60 -0.84
CA CYS A 26 -17.05 -9.56 -0.51
C CYS A 26 -17.74 -8.20 -0.68
N GLY A 27 -17.01 -7.18 -1.15
CA GLY A 27 -17.50 -5.82 -1.38
C GLY A 27 -17.74 -4.99 -0.12
N ALA A 28 -17.58 -5.56 1.08
CA ALA A 28 -17.81 -4.85 2.34
C ALA A 28 -16.87 -3.67 2.52
N GLN A 29 -17.34 -2.66 3.23
CA GLN A 29 -16.58 -1.46 3.50
C GLN A 29 -15.48 -1.73 4.53
N LEU A 30 -14.27 -1.26 4.24
CA LEU A 30 -13.09 -1.34 5.10
C LEU A 30 -12.70 0.07 5.53
N MET A 31 -12.35 0.22 6.80
CA MET A 31 -11.83 1.46 7.39
C MET A 31 -10.36 1.27 7.79
N LEU A 32 -9.69 2.39 8.10
CA LEU A 32 -8.35 2.37 8.65
C LEU A 32 -8.28 1.61 9.97
N GLY A 33 -7.16 0.94 10.21
CA GLY A 33 -6.91 0.19 11.44
C GLY A 33 -7.57 -1.18 11.51
N MET A 34 -8.37 -1.58 10.51
CA MET A 34 -8.93 -2.93 10.45
C MET A 34 -7.87 -3.94 10.01
N GLU A 35 -7.68 -5.01 10.78
CA GLU A 35 -6.81 -6.14 10.41
C GLU A 35 -7.54 -7.14 9.51
N ARG A 36 -8.85 -7.31 9.71
CA ARG A 36 -9.70 -8.23 8.93
C ARG A 36 -10.97 -7.53 8.47
N CYS A 37 -11.47 -7.97 7.32
CA CYS A 37 -12.80 -7.58 6.86
C CYS A 37 -13.86 -8.10 7.84
N PRO A 38 -14.72 -7.24 8.40
CA PRO A 38 -15.71 -7.66 9.39
C PRO A 38 -16.79 -8.57 8.81
N LYS A 39 -17.01 -8.55 7.48
CA LYS A 39 -18.05 -9.35 6.82
C LYS A 39 -17.58 -10.76 6.44
N CYS A 40 -16.33 -10.92 6.00
CA CYS A 40 -15.85 -12.20 5.45
C CYS A 40 -14.53 -12.69 6.06
N GLY A 41 -14.01 -12.01 7.08
CA GLY A 41 -12.81 -12.39 7.82
C GLY A 41 -11.50 -12.26 7.04
N THR A 42 -11.52 -11.78 5.79
CA THR A 42 -10.29 -11.73 4.97
C THR A 42 -9.32 -10.71 5.54
N HIS A 43 -8.05 -11.10 5.69
CA HIS A 43 -7.02 -10.22 6.22
C HIS A 43 -6.82 -9.02 5.30
N VAL A 44 -6.81 -7.81 5.85
CA VAL A 44 -6.58 -6.58 5.07
C VAL A 44 -5.18 -6.62 4.45
N GLU A 45 -4.21 -7.28 5.09
CA GLU A 45 -2.89 -7.53 4.51
C GLU A 45 -2.96 -8.28 3.17
N SER A 46 -3.83 -9.29 3.08
CA SER A 46 -4.04 -10.05 1.84
C SER A 46 -4.72 -9.25 0.73
N MET A 47 -5.06 -7.98 0.96
CA MET A 47 -5.62 -7.06 -0.04
C MET A 47 -4.56 -6.17 -0.69
N PHE A 48 -3.35 -6.08 -0.12
CA PHE A 48 -2.27 -5.31 -0.74
C PHE A 48 -1.77 -6.01 -2.01
N ARG A 49 -1.42 -5.20 -3.01
CA ARG A 49 -1.01 -5.70 -4.32
C ARG A 49 0.23 -4.96 -4.82
N ILE A 50 1.08 -5.68 -5.53
CA ILE A 50 2.12 -5.11 -6.40
C ILE A 50 1.63 -5.09 -7.85
N GLU A 51 1.97 -4.04 -8.58
CA GLU A 51 1.66 -3.97 -10.01
C GLU A 51 2.84 -4.47 -10.84
N CYS A 52 2.57 -5.38 -11.79
CA CYS A 52 3.58 -5.86 -12.70
C CYS A 52 4.07 -4.74 -13.63
N PRO A 53 5.37 -4.41 -13.66
CA PRO A 53 5.87 -3.34 -14.53
C PRO A 53 5.74 -3.68 -16.03
N LYS A 54 5.73 -4.98 -16.38
CA LYS A 54 5.63 -5.45 -17.77
C LYS A 54 4.21 -5.46 -18.31
N CYS A 55 3.23 -5.90 -17.52
CA CYS A 55 1.86 -6.14 -18.03
C CYS A 55 0.75 -5.53 -17.18
N LYS A 56 1.10 -4.75 -16.14
CA LYS A 56 0.15 -4.00 -15.29
C LYS A 56 -0.84 -4.85 -14.49
N THR A 57 -0.65 -6.17 -14.46
CA THR A 57 -1.45 -7.07 -13.62
C THR A 57 -1.14 -6.84 -12.15
N ALA A 58 -2.17 -6.79 -11.31
CA ALA A 58 -2.03 -6.78 -9.86
C ALA A 58 -1.70 -8.18 -9.34
N ASN A 59 -0.70 -8.30 -8.47
CA ASN A 59 -0.24 -9.55 -7.89
C ASN A 59 -0.16 -9.41 -6.36
N GLU A 60 -0.06 -10.53 -5.65
CA GLU A 60 0.16 -10.53 -4.20
C GLU A 60 1.46 -9.82 -3.82
N LEU A 61 1.49 -9.18 -2.65
CA LEU A 61 2.62 -8.37 -2.20
C LEU A 61 3.95 -9.15 -2.18
N LYS A 62 3.87 -10.45 -1.87
CA LYS A 62 5.00 -11.37 -1.73
C LYS A 62 5.20 -12.29 -2.97
N ALA A 63 4.51 -12.02 -4.08
CA ALA A 63 4.66 -12.82 -5.29
C ALA A 63 6.08 -12.72 -5.86
N GLU A 64 6.68 -13.84 -6.25
CA GLU A 64 8.00 -13.86 -6.91
C GLU A 64 7.91 -13.67 -8.43
N LYS A 65 6.76 -14.00 -9.02
CA LYS A 65 6.48 -13.88 -10.46
C LYS A 65 5.09 -13.32 -10.70
N CYS A 66 4.91 -12.61 -11.82
CA CYS A 66 3.59 -12.16 -12.23
C CYS A 66 2.72 -13.35 -12.65
N SER A 67 1.52 -13.46 -12.08
CA SER A 67 0.54 -14.51 -12.37
C SER A 67 0.05 -14.52 -13.81
N LYS A 68 0.15 -13.39 -14.53
CA LYS A 68 -0.29 -13.26 -15.92
C LYS A 68 0.84 -13.46 -16.94
N CYS A 69 1.98 -12.79 -16.76
CA CYS A 69 3.02 -12.74 -17.80
C CYS A 69 4.36 -13.38 -17.40
N GLY A 70 4.46 -13.95 -16.19
CA GLY A 70 5.68 -14.61 -15.71
C GLY A 70 6.84 -13.68 -15.38
N TYR A 71 6.67 -12.35 -15.45
CA TYR A 71 7.70 -11.37 -15.07
C TYR A 71 8.21 -11.65 -13.65
N SER A 72 9.53 -11.78 -13.50
CA SER A 72 10.18 -12.10 -12.23
C SER A 72 10.33 -10.83 -11.38
N PHE A 73 9.72 -10.82 -10.20
CA PHE A 73 9.81 -9.70 -9.24
C PHE A 73 11.12 -9.71 -8.45
N VAL A 74 11.76 -10.87 -8.29
CA VAL A 74 13.05 -11.01 -7.58
C VAL A 74 14.22 -10.37 -8.34
N GLN A 75 14.11 -10.21 -9.67
CA GLN A 75 15.15 -9.61 -10.53
C GLN A 75 14.92 -8.11 -10.82
N ALA A 76 13.79 -7.55 -10.39
CA ALA A 76 13.47 -6.13 -10.61
C ALA A 76 14.43 -5.17 -9.87
N SER A 77 15.24 -5.70 -8.95
CA SER A 77 16.32 -4.99 -8.24
C SER A 77 17.42 -4.47 -9.18
N SER A 78 17.56 -5.03 -10.39
CA SER A 78 18.80 -4.86 -11.14
C SER A 78 18.74 -4.12 -12.49
N SER A 79 17.65 -4.04 -13.29
CA SER A 79 17.77 -3.32 -14.59
C SER A 79 16.58 -2.88 -15.46
N SER A 80 15.27 -3.15 -15.25
CA SER A 80 14.28 -2.70 -16.29
C SER A 80 12.84 -2.38 -15.85
N GLY A 81 12.59 -2.09 -14.57
CA GLY A 81 11.29 -1.57 -14.15
C GLY A 81 11.11 -1.57 -12.64
N LYS A 82 10.78 -0.41 -12.08
CA LYS A 82 10.47 -0.28 -10.65
C LYS A 82 9.11 -0.91 -10.35
N VAL A 83 9.07 -1.84 -9.40
CA VAL A 83 7.81 -2.40 -8.88
C VAL A 83 7.07 -1.30 -8.14
N GLN A 84 5.77 -1.15 -8.41
CA GLN A 84 4.92 -0.20 -7.70
C GLN A 84 4.07 -0.90 -6.65
N TYR A 85 4.14 -0.41 -5.42
CA TYR A 85 3.33 -0.82 -4.27
C TYR A 85 2.15 0.13 -4.14
N ARG A 86 0.93 -0.41 -4.04
CA ARG A 86 -0.30 0.39 -3.90
C ARG A 86 -1.03 0.07 -2.61
N CYS A 87 -1.31 1.10 -1.81
CA CYS A 87 -2.19 1.02 -0.67
C CYS A 87 -3.66 0.90 -1.14
N PRO A 88 -4.40 -0.17 -0.80
CA PRO A 88 -5.80 -0.35 -1.16
C PRO A 88 -6.74 0.57 -0.35
N LEU A 89 -6.28 1.15 0.76
CA LEU A 89 -7.10 2.02 1.61
C LEU A 89 -7.11 3.47 1.12
N CYS A 90 -5.94 4.07 0.91
CA CYS A 90 -5.85 5.47 0.49
C CYS A 90 -5.39 5.66 -0.96
N GLY A 91 -4.97 4.58 -1.65
CA GLY A 91 -4.48 4.66 -3.03
C GLY A 91 -3.05 5.15 -3.16
N TYR A 92 -2.32 5.39 -2.06
CA TYR A 92 -0.91 5.77 -2.07
C TYR A 92 -0.08 4.78 -2.89
N VAL A 93 0.82 5.28 -3.74
CA VAL A 93 1.71 4.48 -4.58
C VAL A 93 3.16 4.79 -4.19
N ALA A 94 3.98 3.76 -4.05
CA ALA A 94 5.42 3.86 -3.80
C ALA A 94 6.20 2.95 -4.75
N ASP A 95 7.43 3.33 -5.09
CA ASP A 95 8.39 2.47 -5.79
C ASP A 95 9.35 1.72 -4.85
N TYR A 96 9.05 1.72 -3.55
CA TYR A 96 9.81 1.05 -2.50
C TYR A 96 8.87 0.23 -1.60
N TYR A 97 9.41 -0.84 -1.02
CA TYR A 97 8.70 -1.66 -0.06
C TYR A 97 8.45 -0.90 1.25
N MET A 98 7.25 -1.00 1.81
CA MET A 98 6.95 -0.43 3.12
C MET A 98 6.05 -1.34 3.97
N LEU A 99 6.25 -1.28 5.28
CA LEU A 99 5.47 -2.03 6.27
C LEU A 99 4.29 -1.22 6.82
N SER A 100 4.25 0.09 6.57
CA SER A 100 3.14 0.98 6.96
C SER A 100 3.01 2.14 5.99
N CYS A 101 1.78 2.44 5.55
CA CYS A 101 1.56 3.47 4.53
C CYS A 101 1.85 4.85 5.13
N PRO A 102 2.80 5.64 4.59
CA PRO A 102 3.13 6.95 5.14
C PRO A 102 1.98 7.96 5.01
N ALA A 103 1.04 7.72 4.07
CA ALA A 103 -0.08 8.62 3.82
C ALA A 103 -1.29 8.39 4.74
N CYS A 104 -1.47 7.18 5.30
CA CYS A 104 -2.66 6.85 6.09
C CYS A 104 -2.41 5.93 7.29
N GLY A 105 -1.18 5.48 7.52
CA GLY A 105 -0.78 4.70 8.70
C GLY A 105 -1.18 3.22 8.69
N VAL A 106 -1.87 2.70 7.66
CA VAL A 106 -2.23 1.28 7.63
C VAL A 106 -0.99 0.39 7.52
N LYS A 107 -0.94 -0.67 8.33
CA LYS A 107 0.15 -1.64 8.39
C LYS A 107 -0.03 -2.75 7.36
N PHE A 108 1.10 -3.22 6.82
CA PHE A 108 1.20 -4.24 5.78
C PHE A 108 1.87 -5.51 6.35
N ILE A 109 1.68 -5.74 7.67
CA ILE A 109 2.25 -6.85 8.46
C ILE A 109 1.15 -7.79 8.97
#